data_AF-A0A971EUD8-F1
#
_entry.id   AF-A0A971EUD8-F1
#
_cell.length_a   1.000
_cell.length_b   1.000
_cell.length_c   1.000
_cell.angle_alpha   90.00
_cell.angle_beta   90.00
_cell.angle_gamma   90.00
#
_symmetry.space_group_name_H-M   'P 1'
#
loop_
_entity.id
_entity.type
_entity.pdbx_description
1 polymer ?
#
loop_
_entity_poly.entity_id
_entity_poly.type
_entity_poly.pdbx_seq_one_letter_code
_entity_poly.pdbx_strand_id
1 'polypeptide(L)' 'RILDYLDTQIACLENPRTRGKALSGPLGELWRYRVGDFRVICHIEDDRMRILVITTGHRKNIYK' A
#
# COMPACT_ATOMS: atom_id res chain seq x y z
N ARG A 1 -7.60 10.66 -6.32
CA ARG A 1 -6.71 10.89 -5.15
C ARG A 1 -5.91 9.65 -4.72
N ILE A 2 -6.53 8.48 -4.43
CA ILE A 2 -5.75 7.27 -4.12
C ILE A 2 -5.02 6.77 -5.36
N LEU A 3 -5.72 6.63 -6.50
CA LEU A 3 -5.12 6.23 -7.77
C LEU A 3 -4.00 7.21 -8.18
N ASP A 4 -4.27 8.51 -8.21
CA ASP A 4 -3.24 9.51 -8.53
C ASP A 4 -2.02 9.42 -7.62
N TYR A 5 -2.19 9.12 -6.32
CA TYR A 5 -1.06 8.90 -5.42
C TYR A 5 -0.28 7.65 -5.82
N LEU A 6 -0.95 6.54 -6.14
CA LEU A 6 -0.27 5.32 -6.58
C LEU A 6 0.49 5.56 -7.90
N ASP A 7 -0.11 6.21 -8.88
CA ASP A 7 0.52 6.46 -10.18
C ASP A 7 1.67 7.46 -10.09
N THR A 8 1.48 8.58 -9.37
CA THR A 8 2.47 9.67 -9.39
C THR A 8 3.52 9.60 -8.30
N GLN A 9 3.25 8.87 -7.20
CA GLN A 9 4.13 8.83 -6.04
C GLN A 9 4.68 7.45 -5.74
N ILE A 10 4.01 6.37 -6.17
CA ILE A 10 4.46 5.00 -5.89
C ILE A 10 5.04 4.35 -7.14
N ALA A 11 4.36 4.41 -8.29
CA ALA A 11 4.81 3.77 -9.52
C ALA A 11 6.13 4.36 -10.06
N CYS A 12 6.45 5.61 -9.73
CA CYS A 12 7.71 6.25 -10.10
C CYS A 12 8.89 5.88 -9.19
N LEU A 13 8.67 5.15 -8.09
CA LEU A 13 9.75 4.76 -7.17
C LEU A 13 10.48 3.54 -7.68
N GLU A 14 11.80 3.56 -7.59
CA GLU A 14 12.64 2.39 -7.82
C GLU A 14 12.29 1.26 -6.85
N ASN A 15 12.04 1.60 -5.58
CA ASN A 15 11.53 0.66 -4.59
C ASN A 15 10.23 1.20 -3.97
N PRO A 16 9.06 0.60 -4.30
CA PRO A 16 7.76 1.06 -3.80
C PRO A 16 7.62 0.87 -2.29
N ARG A 17 8.46 0.06 -1.64
CA ARG A 17 8.43 -0.18 -0.18
C ARG A 17 8.89 1.05 0.63
N THR A 18 9.63 1.97 0.03
CA THR A 18 10.21 3.15 0.69
C THR A 18 9.16 4.12 1.28
N ARG A 19 7.94 4.13 0.76
CA ARG A 19 6.86 5.04 1.22
C ARG A 19 5.78 4.39 2.07
N GLY A 20 5.97 3.14 2.47
CA GLY A 20 4.99 2.41 3.28
C GLY A 20 5.66 1.62 4.41
N LYS A 21 4.87 0.77 5.04
CA LYS A 21 5.35 -0.18 6.05
C LYS A 21 4.63 -1.51 5.90
N ALA A 22 5.32 -2.60 6.20
CA ALA A 22 4.70 -3.89 6.44
C ALA A 22 3.62 -3.76 7.52
N LEU A 23 2.58 -4.58 7.43
CA LEU A 23 1.70 -4.84 8.55
C LEU A 23 2.42 -5.69 9.60
N SER A 24 1.82 -5.83 10.78
CA SER A 24 2.40 -6.58 11.89
C SER A 24 1.76 -7.96 12.01
N GLY A 25 2.49 -8.91 12.59
CA GLY A 25 1.97 -10.26 12.87
C GLY A 25 1.80 -11.10 11.60
N PRO A 26 0.76 -11.96 11.53
CA PRO A 26 0.55 -12.89 10.41
C PRO A 26 0.38 -12.22 9.04
N LEU A 27 0.12 -10.92 9.00
CA LEU A 27 -0.05 -10.14 7.77
C LEU A 27 1.23 -9.42 7.34
N GLY A 28 2.41 -9.80 7.86
CA GLY A 28 3.68 -9.13 7.62
C GLY A 28 4.10 -9.03 6.14
N GLU A 29 3.55 -9.89 5.29
CA GLU A 29 3.76 -9.86 3.84
C GLU A 29 2.97 -8.73 3.14
N LEU A 30 1.92 -8.22 3.79
CA LEU A 30 1.14 -7.10 3.28
C LEU A 30 1.79 -5.76 3.61
N TRP A 31 1.74 -4.87 2.64
CA TRP A 31 2.27 -3.52 2.72
C TRP A 31 1.17 -2.49 2.84
N ARG A 32 1.42 -1.45 3.62
CA ARG A 32 0.47 -0.36 3.86
C ARG A 32 1.04 0.98 3.44
N TYR A 33 0.34 1.66 2.55
CA TYR A 33 0.53 3.08 2.25
C TYR A 33 -0.45 3.96 3.02
N ARG A 34 -0.03 5.19 3.31
CA ARG A 34 -0.88 6.23 3.89
C ARG A 34 -1.13 7.31 2.86
N VAL A 35 -2.39 7.53 2.51
CA VAL A 35 -2.83 8.57 1.56
C VAL A 35 -3.77 9.51 2.29
N GLY A 36 -3.22 10.53 2.94
CA GLY A 36 -3.96 11.40 3.85
C GLY A 36 -4.58 10.62 5.02
N ASP A 37 -5.91 10.61 5.09
CA ASP A 37 -6.69 9.85 6.09
C ASP A 37 -7.06 8.42 5.65
N PHE A 38 -6.68 8.00 4.44
CA PHE A 38 -6.89 6.65 3.94
C PHE A 38 -5.65 5.78 4.09
N ARG A 39 -5.88 4.48 4.23
CA ARG A 39 -4.86 3.45 4.12
C ARG A 39 -5.15 2.60 2.89
N VAL A 40 -4.09 2.22 2.21
CA VAL A 40 -4.11 1.26 1.10
C VAL A 40 -3.32 0.07 1.58
N ILE A 41 -3.95 -1.10 1.64
CA ILE A 41 -3.29 -2.37 1.95
C ILE A 41 -3.08 -3.10 0.63
N CYS A 42 -1.85 -3.52 0.39
CA CYS A 42 -1.44 -4.13 -0.86
C CYS A 42 -0.46 -5.28 -0.63
N HIS A 43 -0.38 -6.18 -1.60
CA HIS A 43 0.71 -7.13 -1.74
C HIS A 43 1.66 -6.57 -2.81
N ILE A 44 2.97 -6.57 -2.55
CA ILE A 44 3.97 -6.15 -3.54
C ILE A 44 4.68 -7.42 -4.00
N GLU A 45 4.38 -7.83 -5.24
CA GLU A 45 4.91 -9.01 -5.92
C GLU A 45 6.17 -8.60 -6.70
N ASP A 46 7.34 -8.73 -6.07
CA ASP A 46 8.62 -8.28 -6.66
C ASP A 46 8.97 -9.08 -7.92
N ASP A 47 8.61 -10.38 -7.98
CA ASP A 47 8.83 -11.27 -9.11
C ASP A 47 8.06 -10.85 -10.37
N ARG A 48 6.95 -10.14 -10.19
CA ARG A 48 6.05 -9.69 -11.26
C ARG A 48 6.10 -8.18 -11.47
N MET A 49 6.92 -7.47 -10.71
CA MET A 49 6.96 -6.00 -10.66
C MET A 49 5.54 -5.42 -10.52
N ARG A 50 4.74 -5.97 -9.59
CA ARG A 50 3.32 -5.64 -9.44
C ARG A 50 2.99 -5.25 -8.00
N ILE A 51 2.17 -4.22 -7.85
CA ILE A 51 1.52 -3.87 -6.59
C ILE A 51 0.03 -4.21 -6.69
N LEU A 52 -0.40 -5.25 -5.98
CA LEU A 52 -1.80 -5.67 -5.93
C LEU A 52 -2.48 -5.03 -4.73
N VAL A 53 -3.42 -4.11 -4.99
CA VAL A 53 -4.24 -3.51 -3.92
C VAL A 53 -5.28 -4.53 -3.45
N ILE A 54 -5.23 -4.87 -2.16
CA ILE A 54 -6.15 -5.82 -1.53
C ILE A 54 -7.39 -5.10 -0.98
N THR A 55 -7.17 -3.99 -0.27
CA THR A 55 -8.27 -3.18 0.25
C THR A 55 -7.83 -1.74 0.47
N THR A 56 -8.81 -0.84 0.47
CA THR A 56 -8.61 0.57 0.81
C THR A 56 -9.69 1.00 1.79
N GLY A 57 -9.33 1.90 2.71
CA GLY A 57 -10.28 2.33 3.72
C GLY A 57 -9.78 3.53 4.51
N HIS A 58 -10.74 4.28 5.05
CA HIS A 58 -10.43 5.35 5.98
C HIS A 58 -9.74 4.77 7.22
N ARG A 59 -8.77 5.50 7.79
CA ARG A 59 -7.93 5.03 8.91
C ARG A 59 -8.70 4.54 10.14
N LYS A 60 -9.96 4.96 10.29
CA LYS A 60 -10.88 4.58 11.38
C LYS A 60 -11.56 3.21 11.16
N ASN A 61 -11.63 2.72 9.93
CA ASN A 61 -12.47 1.56 9.56
C ASN A 61 -11.70 0.40 8.91
N ILE A 62 -10.46 0.60 8.46
CA ILE A 62 -9.74 -0.40 7.65
C ILE A 62 -9.28 -1.66 8.42
N TYR A 63 -9.37 -1.65 9.75
CA TYR A 63 -9.02 -2.81 10.59
C TYR A 63 -10.25 -3.38 11.31
N LYS A 64 -11.44 -3.03 10.84
CA LYS A 64 -12.69 -3.60 11.33
C LYS A 64 -13.11 -4.75 10.45
#